data_AF-A0A926AD43-F1
#
_entry.id   AF-A0A926AD43-F1
#
_cell.length_a   1.000
_cell.length_b   1.000
_cell.length_c   1.000
_cell.angle_alpha   90.00
_cell.angle_beta   90.00
_cell.angle_gamma   90.00
#
_symmetry.space_group_name_H-M   'P 1'
#
loop_
_entity.id
_entity.type
_entity.pdbx_description
1 polymer ?
#
loop_
_entity_poly.entity_id
_entity_poly.type
_entity_poly.pdbx_seq_one_letter_code
_entity_poly.pdbx_strand_id
1 'polypeptide(L)'
;MNPTLSQKPPTLGVIYGNRDFFPDQLVSEARADLAKVFAKFGIKAIQLGENDSKLGGVETHAEARKCADLFRKHAEEIDGVLVCLPNFGDEKGVADTLKMSKLNVPVLIQGYPDDLKQLSPARRRDSFCGKISVANNLVQAGIKFSLTQKHVCHPASPSFEVDLQKFLGVCRVVNGVRGVRLGAVGARPGAFNTVRYSEKILERHGISVTTVDLSEIIGKAN
;
A
#
# COMPACT_ATOMS: atom_id res chain seq x y z
N MET A 1 23.01 24.24 -4.27
CA MET A 1 22.20 23.35 -5.13
C MET A 1 21.91 22.10 -4.31
N ASN A 2 20.67 21.92 -3.85
CA ASN A 2 20.28 20.68 -3.18
C ASN A 2 20.39 19.54 -4.20
N PRO A 3 21.05 18.42 -3.91
CA PRO A 3 20.89 17.23 -4.71
C PRO A 3 19.43 16.81 -4.55
N THR A 4 18.62 17.05 -5.59
CA THR A 4 17.30 16.44 -5.70
C THR A 4 17.52 14.94 -5.68
N LEU A 5 17.26 14.30 -4.53
CA LEU A 5 17.10 12.86 -4.40
C LEU A 5 16.30 12.40 -5.62
N SER A 6 16.92 11.69 -6.56
CA SER A 6 16.23 11.25 -7.77
C SER A 6 15.09 10.36 -7.31
N GLN A 7 13.85 10.84 -7.37
CA GLN A 7 12.72 10.05 -6.92
C GLN A 7 12.47 8.98 -7.96
N LYS A 8 12.86 7.75 -7.63
CA LYS A 8 12.45 6.53 -8.34
C LYS A 8 10.93 6.59 -8.57
N PRO A 9 10.42 6.21 -9.76
CA PRO A 9 8.99 6.15 -9.99
C PRO A 9 8.31 5.24 -8.95
N PRO A 10 7.20 5.69 -8.33
CA PRO A 10 6.53 4.92 -7.29
C PRO A 10 6.06 3.58 -7.84
N THR A 11 6.27 2.50 -7.08
CA THR A 11 5.89 1.16 -7.48
C THR A 11 4.85 0.60 -6.51
N LEU A 12 3.69 0.17 -7.01
CA LEU A 12 2.63 -0.42 -6.20
C LEU A 12 2.43 -1.89 -6.55
N GLY A 13 2.31 -2.73 -5.53
CA GLY A 13 1.66 -4.03 -5.67
C GLY A 13 0.16 -3.80 -5.85
N VAL A 14 -0.49 -4.43 -6.82
CA VAL A 14 -1.93 -4.25 -7.07
C VAL A 14 -2.67 -5.56 -6.99
N ILE A 15 -3.70 -5.59 -6.16
CA ILE A 15 -4.60 -6.73 -5.99
C ILE A 15 -5.97 -6.32 -6.53
N TYR A 16 -6.50 -7.05 -7.50
CA TYR A 16 -7.88 -6.93 -7.94
C TYR A 16 -8.70 -8.02 -7.26
N GLY A 17 -9.52 -7.66 -6.26
CA GLY A 17 -10.41 -8.63 -5.62
C GLY A 17 -11.52 -9.05 -6.58
N ASN A 18 -11.80 -10.35 -6.66
CA ASN A 18 -12.92 -10.91 -7.42
C ASN A 18 -13.69 -11.93 -6.59
N ARG A 19 -14.89 -12.31 -7.04
CA ARG A 19 -15.69 -13.38 -6.46
C ARG A 19 -16.60 -14.01 -7.50
N ASP A 20 -16.68 -15.34 -7.52
CA ASP A 20 -17.17 -16.19 -8.61
C ASP A 20 -18.60 -15.88 -9.07
N PHE A 21 -19.45 -15.35 -8.18
CA PHE A 21 -20.84 -15.01 -8.49
C PHE A 21 -21.04 -13.56 -8.96
N PHE A 22 -19.96 -12.81 -9.17
CA PHE A 22 -19.97 -11.48 -9.78
C PHE A 22 -19.31 -11.49 -11.17
N PRO A 23 -19.62 -10.53 -12.06
CA PRO A 23 -19.08 -10.52 -13.41
C PRO A 23 -17.57 -10.26 -13.43
N ASP A 24 -16.79 -11.20 -13.95
CA ASP A 24 -15.33 -11.08 -13.98
C ASP A 24 -14.83 -9.96 -14.90
N GLN A 25 -15.62 -9.60 -15.94
CA GLN A 25 -15.29 -8.50 -16.86
C GLN A 25 -15.00 -7.19 -16.13
N LEU A 26 -15.57 -6.99 -14.93
CA LEU A 26 -15.33 -5.83 -14.09
C LEU A 26 -13.86 -5.73 -13.65
N VAL A 27 -13.14 -6.85 -13.56
CA VAL A 27 -11.69 -6.89 -13.29
C VAL A 27 -10.92 -6.28 -14.47
N SER A 28 -11.23 -6.68 -15.70
CA SER A 28 -10.60 -6.11 -16.90
C SER A 28 -10.87 -4.60 -17.04
N GLU A 29 -12.09 -4.16 -16.74
CA GLU A 29 -12.42 -2.72 -16.71
C GLU A 29 -11.57 -1.97 -15.67
N ALA A 30 -11.45 -2.53 -14.46
CA ALA A 30 -10.67 -1.92 -13.40
C ALA A 30 -9.17 -1.87 -13.70
N ARG A 31 -8.64 -2.88 -14.39
CA ARG A 31 -7.26 -2.88 -14.90
C ARG A 31 -7.06 -1.75 -15.91
N ALA A 32 -7.96 -1.60 -16.85
CA ALA A 32 -7.88 -0.53 -17.86
C ALA A 32 -7.96 0.87 -17.25
N ASP A 33 -8.85 1.07 -16.26
CA ASP A 33 -8.97 2.34 -15.56
C ASP A 33 -7.72 2.66 -14.73
N LEU A 34 -7.23 1.71 -13.94
CA LEU A 34 -6.01 1.91 -13.15
C LEU A 34 -4.78 2.09 -14.03
N ALA A 35 -4.68 1.43 -15.18
CA ALA A 35 -3.59 1.65 -16.11
C ALA A 35 -3.50 3.12 -16.57
N LYS A 36 -4.64 3.76 -16.86
CA LYS A 36 -4.70 5.19 -17.22
C LYS A 36 -4.25 6.08 -16.04
N VAL A 37 -4.73 5.79 -14.84
CA VAL A 37 -4.36 6.53 -13.63
C VAL A 37 -2.86 6.36 -13.34
N PHE A 38 -2.33 5.15 -13.41
CA PHE A 38 -0.93 4.86 -13.16
C PHE A 38 -0.01 5.52 -14.19
N ALA A 39 -0.40 5.54 -15.47
CA ALA A 39 0.33 6.26 -16.50
C ALA A 39 0.39 7.76 -16.20
N LYS A 40 -0.72 8.36 -15.76
CA LYS A 40 -0.78 9.78 -15.34
C LYS A 40 0.17 10.10 -14.18
N PHE A 41 0.33 9.19 -13.23
CA PHE A 41 1.17 9.37 -12.04
C PHE A 41 2.58 8.79 -12.14
N GLY A 42 2.94 8.17 -13.28
CA GLY A 42 4.22 7.47 -13.42
C GLY A 42 4.38 6.29 -12.45
N ILE A 43 3.27 5.63 -12.08
CA ILE A 43 3.28 4.50 -11.15
C ILE A 43 3.60 3.21 -11.91
N LYS A 44 4.58 2.46 -11.42
CA LYS A 44 4.82 1.08 -11.85
C LYS A 44 3.90 0.13 -11.08
N ALA A 45 3.12 -0.69 -11.77
CA ALA A 45 2.26 -1.69 -11.14
C ALA A 45 2.91 -3.08 -11.19
N ILE A 46 3.01 -3.73 -10.03
CA ILE A 46 3.32 -5.16 -9.90
C ILE A 46 2.02 -5.89 -9.57
N GLN A 47 1.52 -6.68 -10.51
CA GLN A 47 0.20 -7.30 -10.43
C GLN A 47 0.16 -8.58 -11.25
N LEU A 48 -0.77 -9.47 -10.93
CA LEU A 48 -0.98 -10.67 -11.75
C LEU A 48 -1.35 -10.28 -13.19
N GLY A 49 -0.78 -10.99 -14.16
CA GLY A 49 -1.19 -10.93 -15.55
C GLY A 49 -2.58 -11.52 -15.75
N GLU A 50 -3.21 -11.19 -16.87
CA GLU A 50 -4.58 -11.65 -17.17
C GLU A 50 -4.70 -13.17 -17.35
N ASN A 51 -3.58 -13.84 -17.61
CA ASN A 51 -3.48 -15.29 -17.75
C ASN A 51 -2.95 -15.99 -16.49
N ASP A 52 -2.49 -15.26 -15.48
CA ASP A 52 -1.96 -15.86 -14.24
C ASP A 52 -3.09 -16.36 -13.33
N SER A 53 -4.26 -15.75 -13.46
CA SER A 53 -5.54 -16.03 -12.79
C SER A 53 -6.70 -15.57 -13.69
N LYS A 54 -7.95 -15.66 -13.22
CA LYS A 54 -9.11 -15.18 -13.97
C LYS A 54 -9.04 -13.66 -14.19
N LEU A 55 -8.57 -13.24 -15.37
CA LEU A 55 -8.36 -11.83 -15.76
C LEU A 55 -7.40 -11.06 -14.83
N GLY A 56 -6.52 -11.77 -14.11
CA GLY A 56 -5.62 -11.17 -13.12
C GLY A 56 -6.29 -10.83 -11.79
N GLY A 57 -7.52 -11.29 -11.56
CA GLY A 57 -8.22 -11.21 -10.28
C GLY A 57 -7.63 -12.15 -9.23
N VAL A 58 -7.86 -11.86 -7.96
CA VAL A 58 -7.49 -12.73 -6.83
C VAL A 58 -8.76 -13.10 -6.08
N GLU A 59 -9.03 -14.39 -6.03
CA GLU A 59 -10.20 -14.95 -5.38
C GLU A 59 -9.85 -16.18 -4.56
N THR A 60 -9.16 -17.14 -5.18
CA THR A 60 -8.82 -18.41 -4.54
C THR A 60 -7.51 -18.33 -3.77
N HIS A 61 -7.31 -19.24 -2.81
CA HIS A 61 -6.04 -19.35 -2.08
C HIS A 61 -4.85 -19.63 -3.02
N ALA A 62 -5.05 -20.35 -4.13
CA ALA A 62 -4.00 -20.60 -5.12
C ALA A 62 -3.58 -19.32 -5.86
N GLU A 63 -4.54 -18.47 -6.23
CA GLU A 63 -4.27 -17.17 -6.86
C GLU A 63 -3.63 -16.20 -5.86
N ALA A 64 -4.10 -16.21 -4.61
CA ALA A 64 -3.49 -15.43 -3.53
C ALA A 64 -2.02 -15.81 -3.31
N ARG A 65 -1.69 -17.10 -3.39
CA ARG A 65 -0.31 -17.59 -3.32
C ARG A 65 0.53 -17.09 -4.49
N LYS A 66 0.04 -17.19 -5.73
CA LYS A 66 0.72 -16.65 -6.91
C LYS A 66 1.00 -15.16 -6.76
N CYS A 67 0.00 -14.39 -6.31
CA CYS A 67 0.14 -12.95 -6.10
C CYS A 67 1.15 -12.64 -4.99
N ALA A 68 1.10 -13.37 -3.88
CA ALA A 68 2.05 -13.24 -2.78
C ALA A 68 3.50 -13.55 -3.21
N ASP A 69 3.70 -14.59 -4.01
CA ASP A 69 5.02 -14.97 -4.53
C ASP A 69 5.56 -13.93 -5.52
N LEU A 70 4.69 -13.38 -6.39
CA LEU A 70 5.04 -12.25 -7.24
C LEU A 70 5.46 -11.03 -6.41
N PHE A 71 4.69 -10.69 -5.38
CA PHE A 71 4.99 -9.57 -4.49
C PHE A 71 6.31 -9.78 -3.74
N ARG A 72 6.59 -11.00 -3.28
CA ARG A 72 7.85 -11.35 -2.62
C ARG A 72 9.04 -11.20 -3.56
N LYS A 73 8.89 -11.59 -4.83
CA LYS A 73 9.93 -11.43 -5.87
C LYS A 73 10.30 -9.97 -6.11
N HIS A 74 9.35 -9.06 -5.92
CA HIS A 74 9.51 -7.61 -6.10
C HIS A 74 9.48 -6.84 -4.77
N ALA A 75 9.80 -7.48 -3.63
CA ALA A 75 9.63 -6.89 -2.31
C ALA A 75 10.47 -5.63 -2.08
N GLU A 76 11.65 -5.55 -2.67
CA GLU A 76 12.52 -4.35 -2.60
C GLU A 76 12.05 -3.23 -3.53
N GLU A 77 11.19 -3.55 -4.50
CA GLU A 77 10.68 -2.57 -5.45
C GLU A 77 9.37 -1.95 -5.02
N ILE A 78 8.49 -2.71 -4.38
CA ILE A 78 7.12 -2.32 -4.02
C ILE A 78 7.14 -1.32 -2.85
N ASP A 79 6.61 -0.13 -3.09
CA ASP A 79 6.51 0.94 -2.09
C ASP A 79 5.25 0.82 -1.21
N GLY A 80 4.20 0.20 -1.73
CA GLY A 80 2.89 0.05 -1.10
C GLY A 80 2.00 -0.91 -1.89
N VAL A 81 0.88 -1.34 -1.30
CA VAL A 81 -0.10 -2.20 -1.97
C VAL A 81 -1.42 -1.45 -2.14
N LEU A 82 -1.96 -1.44 -3.36
CA LEU A 82 -3.32 -1.02 -3.67
C LEU A 82 -4.21 -2.25 -3.83
N VAL A 83 -5.22 -2.37 -2.97
CA VAL A 83 -6.33 -3.30 -3.13
C VAL A 83 -7.45 -2.56 -3.87
N CYS A 84 -7.73 -2.97 -5.09
CA CYS A 84 -8.84 -2.51 -5.91
C CYS A 84 -9.96 -3.54 -5.87
N LEU A 85 -11.18 -3.11 -5.56
CA LEU A 85 -12.37 -3.97 -5.50
C LEU A 85 -13.36 -3.53 -6.58
N PRO A 86 -13.33 -4.16 -7.77
CA PRO A 86 -14.27 -3.89 -8.85
C PRO A 86 -15.66 -4.45 -8.57
N ASN A 87 -15.75 -5.47 -7.72
CA ASN A 87 -16.98 -6.09 -7.21
C ASN A 87 -16.80 -6.48 -5.73
N PHE A 88 -17.64 -7.38 -5.20
CA PHE A 88 -17.47 -7.99 -3.88
C PHE A 88 -16.24 -8.92 -3.88
N GLY A 89 -15.04 -8.34 -3.88
CA GLY A 89 -13.80 -9.10 -3.89
C GLY A 89 -13.68 -10.02 -2.67
N ASP A 90 -13.09 -11.20 -2.88
CA ASP A 90 -12.91 -12.18 -1.82
C ASP A 90 -11.96 -11.70 -0.72
N GLU A 91 -12.46 -11.59 0.52
CA GLU A 91 -11.67 -11.12 1.64
C GLU A 91 -10.52 -12.05 2.04
N LYS A 92 -10.64 -13.37 1.80
CA LYS A 92 -9.57 -14.31 2.11
C LYS A 92 -8.46 -14.20 1.09
N GLY A 93 -8.79 -14.12 -0.20
CA GLY A 93 -7.82 -13.92 -1.27
C GLY A 93 -6.92 -12.70 -1.03
N VAL A 94 -7.51 -11.56 -0.66
CA VAL A 94 -6.77 -10.34 -0.30
C VAL A 94 -5.91 -10.53 0.95
N ALA A 95 -6.51 -11.02 2.05
CA ALA A 95 -5.80 -11.17 3.32
C ALA A 95 -4.65 -12.18 3.23
N ASP A 96 -4.87 -13.31 2.57
CA ASP A 96 -3.86 -14.35 2.41
C ASP A 96 -2.72 -13.90 1.51
N THR A 97 -3.01 -13.15 0.44
CA THR A 97 -1.98 -12.51 -0.40
C THR A 97 -1.05 -11.66 0.46
N LEU A 98 -1.62 -10.75 1.27
CA LEU A 98 -0.87 -9.84 2.12
C LEU A 98 -0.07 -10.62 3.18
N LYS A 99 -0.67 -11.58 3.88
CA LYS A 99 0.00 -12.43 4.88
C LYS A 99 1.18 -13.21 4.29
N MET A 100 0.95 -13.90 3.17
CA MET A 100 1.96 -14.76 2.55
C MET A 100 3.08 -13.97 1.88
N SER A 101 2.79 -12.76 1.39
CA SER A 101 3.81 -11.89 0.79
C SER A 101 4.85 -11.44 1.82
N LYS A 102 4.44 -11.32 3.10
CA LYS A 102 5.22 -10.75 4.20
C LYS A 102 5.78 -9.35 3.88
N LEU A 103 5.14 -8.63 2.96
CA LEU A 103 5.48 -7.24 2.72
C LEU A 103 5.08 -6.42 3.95
N ASN A 104 6.00 -5.57 4.39
CA ASN A 104 5.73 -4.61 5.46
C ASN A 104 5.71 -3.19 4.88
N VAL A 105 4.75 -2.97 3.98
CA VAL A 105 4.53 -1.71 3.27
C VAL A 105 3.09 -1.25 3.50
N PRO A 106 2.77 0.05 3.34
CA PRO A 106 1.40 0.53 3.49
C PRO A 106 0.43 -0.14 2.51
N VAL A 107 -0.83 -0.32 2.94
CA VAL A 107 -1.92 -0.86 2.11
C VAL A 107 -3.02 0.18 1.98
N LEU A 108 -3.55 0.40 0.78
CA LEU A 108 -4.74 1.23 0.51
C LEU A 108 -5.85 0.35 -0.08
N ILE A 109 -7.09 0.53 0.41
CA ILE A 109 -8.25 -0.19 -0.11
C ILE A 109 -9.21 0.78 -0.82
N GLN A 110 -9.45 0.52 -2.10
CA GLN A 110 -10.41 1.21 -2.95
C GLN A 110 -11.51 0.23 -3.40
N GLY A 111 -12.75 0.72 -3.46
CA GLY A 111 -13.89 -0.02 -4.00
C GLY A 111 -14.67 0.82 -5.00
N TYR A 112 -15.16 0.18 -6.06
CA TYR A 112 -15.96 0.81 -7.12
C TYR A 112 -17.39 1.16 -6.69
N PRO A 113 -17.92 2.33 -7.06
CA PRO A 113 -19.34 2.58 -6.88
C PRO A 113 -20.17 1.70 -7.82
N ASP A 114 -21.35 1.27 -7.38
CA ASP A 114 -22.36 0.69 -8.27
C ASP A 114 -22.94 1.77 -9.20
N ASP A 115 -23.30 1.38 -10.41
CA ASP A 115 -24.14 2.19 -11.29
C ASP A 115 -25.60 1.89 -10.96
N LEU A 116 -26.31 2.89 -10.44
CA LEU A 116 -27.72 2.79 -10.05
C LEU A 116 -28.65 2.38 -11.21
N LYS A 117 -28.20 2.54 -12.46
CA LYS A 117 -28.93 2.12 -13.66
C LYS A 117 -28.55 0.71 -14.12
N GLN A 118 -27.53 0.08 -13.55
CA GLN A 118 -27.00 -1.23 -13.97
C GLN A 118 -26.82 -2.18 -12.78
N LEU A 119 -27.90 -2.42 -12.03
CA LEU A 119 -27.91 -3.32 -10.87
C LEU A 119 -28.25 -4.78 -11.22
N SER A 120 -28.28 -5.13 -12.51
CA SER A 120 -28.53 -6.51 -12.93
C SER A 120 -27.36 -7.43 -12.52
N PRO A 121 -27.58 -8.75 -12.37
CA PRO A 121 -26.51 -9.69 -12.04
C PRO A 121 -25.29 -9.61 -12.97
N ALA A 122 -25.49 -9.20 -14.24
CA ALA A 122 -24.43 -9.05 -15.23
C ALA A 122 -23.53 -7.81 -15.04
N ARG A 123 -23.93 -6.84 -14.20
CA ARG A 123 -23.20 -5.57 -14.02
C ARG A 123 -23.05 -5.11 -12.57
N ARG A 124 -23.84 -5.64 -11.63
CA ARG A 124 -23.75 -5.28 -10.21
C ARG A 124 -22.34 -5.54 -9.68
N ARG A 125 -21.86 -4.66 -8.81
CA ARG A 125 -20.53 -4.74 -8.21
C ARG A 125 -20.60 -5.16 -6.76
N ASP A 126 -21.45 -4.49 -5.96
CA ASP A 126 -21.54 -4.68 -4.51
C ASP A 126 -20.18 -4.55 -3.80
N SER A 127 -19.30 -3.69 -4.34
CA SER A 127 -17.92 -3.59 -3.88
C SER A 127 -17.79 -2.97 -2.50
N PHE A 128 -18.79 -2.18 -2.07
CA PHE A 128 -18.77 -1.57 -0.75
C PHE A 128 -18.88 -2.63 0.35
N CYS A 129 -19.80 -3.60 0.19
CA CYS A 129 -19.91 -4.74 1.08
C CYS A 129 -18.62 -5.58 1.07
N GLY A 130 -18.06 -5.84 -0.12
CA GLY A 130 -16.74 -6.48 -0.26
C GLY A 130 -15.63 -5.72 0.48
N LYS A 131 -15.61 -4.39 0.39
CA LYS A 131 -14.63 -3.55 1.08
C LYS A 131 -14.75 -3.64 2.60
N ILE A 132 -15.98 -3.69 3.13
CA ILE A 132 -16.23 -3.92 4.57
C ILE A 132 -15.71 -5.31 4.97
N SER A 133 -16.00 -6.33 4.17
CA SER A 133 -15.56 -7.71 4.40
C SER A 133 -14.02 -7.83 4.44
N VAL A 134 -13.35 -7.28 3.42
CA VAL A 134 -11.89 -7.21 3.32
C VAL A 134 -11.31 -6.47 4.52
N ALA A 135 -11.81 -5.26 4.82
CA ALA A 135 -11.32 -4.45 5.94
C ALA A 135 -11.44 -5.20 7.28
N ASN A 136 -12.58 -5.84 7.53
CA ASN A 136 -12.80 -6.63 8.73
C ASN A 136 -11.81 -7.80 8.84
N ASN A 137 -11.56 -8.51 7.74
CA ASN A 137 -10.60 -9.62 7.73
C ASN A 137 -9.15 -9.13 7.96
N LEU A 138 -8.78 -7.97 7.43
CA LEU A 138 -7.46 -7.37 7.68
C LEU A 138 -7.29 -6.92 9.14
N VAL A 139 -8.34 -6.38 9.76
CA VAL A 139 -8.33 -6.08 11.21
C VAL A 139 -8.08 -7.35 12.02
N GLN A 140 -8.80 -8.44 11.73
CA GLN A 140 -8.60 -9.74 12.40
C GLN A 140 -7.18 -10.29 12.20
N ALA A 141 -6.60 -10.06 11.02
CA ALA A 141 -5.23 -10.47 10.69
C ALA A 141 -4.15 -9.55 11.29
N GLY A 142 -4.49 -8.43 11.94
CA GLY A 142 -3.53 -7.45 12.42
C GLY A 142 -2.80 -6.69 11.31
N ILE A 143 -3.36 -6.65 10.09
CA ILE A 143 -2.78 -5.96 8.94
C ILE A 143 -3.28 -4.53 8.91
N LYS A 144 -2.35 -3.56 8.95
CA LYS A 144 -2.68 -2.13 8.89
C LYS A 144 -3.00 -1.73 7.45
N PHE A 145 -4.04 -0.93 7.28
CA PHE A 145 -4.45 -0.40 5.98
C PHE A 145 -4.99 1.03 6.10
N SER A 146 -5.06 1.72 4.96
CA SER A 146 -5.72 3.00 4.78
C SER A 146 -6.97 2.82 3.91
N LEU A 147 -7.94 3.70 4.09
CA LEU A 147 -9.14 3.77 3.27
C LEU A 147 -9.13 5.06 2.44
N THR A 148 -9.78 5.00 1.28
CA THR A 148 -10.19 6.20 0.54
C THR A 148 -11.12 7.06 1.39
N GLN A 149 -11.15 8.37 1.13
CA GLN A 149 -12.02 9.32 1.84
C GLN A 149 -13.51 8.98 1.69
N LYS A 150 -13.90 8.51 0.50
CA LYS A 150 -15.26 8.00 0.25
C LYS A 150 -15.30 6.49 0.47
N HIS A 151 -16.47 5.99 0.89
CA HIS A 151 -16.73 4.56 1.01
C HIS A 151 -16.40 3.81 -0.29
N VAL A 152 -16.85 4.37 -1.42
CA VAL A 152 -16.54 3.92 -2.78
C VAL A 152 -16.18 5.12 -3.66
N CYS A 153 -15.31 4.91 -4.64
CA CYS A 153 -14.94 5.93 -5.62
C CYS A 153 -14.46 5.26 -6.91
N HIS A 154 -14.77 5.84 -8.05
CA HIS A 154 -14.25 5.36 -9.33
C HIS A 154 -12.75 5.73 -9.45
N PRO A 155 -11.86 4.90 -10.00
CA PRO A 155 -10.45 5.25 -10.14
C PRO A 155 -10.20 6.51 -10.98
N ALA A 156 -11.05 6.78 -11.98
CA ALA A 156 -11.01 8.02 -12.75
C ALA A 156 -11.58 9.26 -12.01
N SER A 157 -12.06 9.12 -10.77
CA SER A 157 -12.66 10.24 -10.03
C SER A 157 -11.59 11.16 -9.43
N PRO A 158 -11.84 12.49 -9.37
CA PRO A 158 -10.94 13.43 -8.68
C PRO A 158 -10.70 13.07 -7.21
N SER A 159 -11.70 12.49 -6.53
CA SER A 159 -11.54 12.03 -5.15
C SER A 159 -10.50 10.92 -4.99
N PHE A 160 -10.49 9.94 -5.92
CA PHE A 160 -9.50 8.86 -5.85
C PHE A 160 -8.10 9.37 -6.17
N GLU A 161 -7.97 10.31 -7.09
CA GLU A 161 -6.70 10.96 -7.40
C GLU A 161 -6.05 11.62 -6.17
N VAL A 162 -6.84 12.37 -5.38
CA VAL A 162 -6.36 12.98 -4.13
C VAL A 162 -5.95 11.90 -3.11
N ASP A 163 -6.75 10.85 -2.96
CA ASP A 163 -6.45 9.74 -2.04
C ASP A 163 -5.19 8.98 -2.44
N LEU A 164 -5.00 8.73 -3.74
CA LEU A 164 -3.84 8.06 -4.28
C LEU A 164 -2.57 8.89 -4.08
N GLN A 165 -2.59 10.18 -4.38
CA GLN A 165 -1.44 11.07 -4.13
C GLN A 165 -1.06 11.10 -2.65
N LYS A 166 -2.05 11.20 -1.75
CA LYS A 166 -1.82 11.14 -0.30
C LYS A 166 -1.19 9.81 0.09
N PHE A 167 -1.70 8.70 -0.45
CA PHE A 167 -1.17 7.37 -0.17
C PHE A 167 0.27 7.18 -0.66
N LEU A 168 0.62 7.69 -1.85
CA LEU A 168 2.01 7.71 -2.33
C LEU A 168 2.92 8.52 -1.39
N GLY A 169 2.42 9.63 -0.83
CA GLY A 169 3.09 10.37 0.23
C GLY A 169 3.35 9.53 1.48
N VAL A 170 2.34 8.79 1.94
CA VAL A 170 2.47 7.85 3.07
C VAL A 170 3.52 6.77 2.77
N CYS A 171 3.49 6.16 1.59
CA CYS A 171 4.48 5.15 1.18
C CYS A 171 5.90 5.70 1.25
N ARG A 172 6.14 6.90 0.69
CA ARG A 172 7.44 7.56 0.72
C ARG A 172 7.92 7.85 2.15
N VAL A 173 7.05 8.34 3.03
CA VAL A 173 7.42 8.60 4.43
C VAL A 173 7.73 7.30 5.17
N VAL A 174 6.86 6.30 5.07
CA VAL A 174 7.04 5.02 5.76
C VAL A 174 8.33 4.34 5.28
N ASN A 175 8.57 4.28 3.98
CA ASN A 175 9.77 3.64 3.42
C ASN A 175 11.04 4.45 3.68
N GLY A 176 10.97 5.79 3.73
CA GLY A 176 12.12 6.64 4.02
C GLY A 176 12.53 6.68 5.49
N VAL A 177 11.58 6.53 6.42
CA VAL A 177 11.85 6.49 7.87
C VAL A 177 12.26 5.09 8.32
N ARG A 178 11.75 4.06 7.67
CA ARG A 178 12.05 2.67 8.02
C ARG A 178 13.51 2.33 7.70
N GLY A 179 14.23 1.80 8.68
CA GLY A 179 15.65 1.48 8.52
C GLY A 179 16.58 2.69 8.63
N VAL A 180 16.07 3.89 8.97
CA VAL A 180 16.91 5.08 9.11
C VAL A 180 17.85 4.94 10.30
N ARG A 181 19.07 5.46 10.13
CA ARG A 181 20.08 5.54 11.18
C ARG A 181 20.24 6.99 11.60
N LEU A 182 19.95 7.28 12.87
CA LEU A 182 20.02 8.63 13.43
C LEU A 182 21.35 8.79 14.18
N GLY A 183 22.19 9.74 13.75
CA GLY A 183 23.39 10.15 14.47
C GLY A 183 23.04 11.22 15.51
N ALA A 184 23.10 10.89 16.80
CA ALA A 184 22.90 11.83 17.89
C ALA A 184 24.25 12.40 18.34
N VAL A 185 24.45 13.72 18.22
CA VAL A 185 25.70 14.37 18.63
C VAL A 185 25.58 14.87 20.07
N GLY A 186 26.38 14.28 20.96
CA GLY A 186 26.39 14.60 22.39
C GLY A 186 25.10 14.21 23.13
N ALA A 187 24.97 14.71 24.36
CA ALA A 187 23.81 14.48 25.20
C ALA A 187 22.70 15.51 24.94
N ARG A 188 21.44 15.11 25.20
CA ARG A 188 20.31 16.06 25.17
C ARG A 188 20.49 17.18 26.22
N PRO A 189 19.92 18.37 26.00
CA PRO A 189 19.85 19.40 27.04
C PRO A 189 19.10 18.91 28.29
N GLY A 190 19.72 19.04 29.47
CA GLY A 190 19.17 18.53 30.73
C GLY A 190 17.81 19.11 31.10
N ALA A 191 17.66 20.44 30.95
CA ALA A 191 16.46 21.20 31.30
C ALA A 191 15.25 20.91 30.39
N PHE A 192 15.46 20.32 29.21
CA PHE A 192 14.40 20.10 28.23
C PHE A 192 13.91 18.66 28.29
N ASN A 193 12.85 18.42 29.05
CA ASN A 193 12.23 17.09 29.14
C ASN A 193 11.44 16.71 27.89
N THR A 194 11.02 17.69 27.08
CA THR A 194 10.27 17.51 25.83
C THR A 194 11.08 16.81 24.72
N VAL A 195 12.42 16.79 24.84
CA VAL A 195 13.30 16.10 23.88
C VAL A 195 13.75 14.71 24.37
N ARG A 196 13.14 14.18 25.44
CA ARG A 196 13.36 12.80 25.86
C ARG A 196 12.75 11.85 24.84
N TYR A 197 13.46 10.78 24.51
CA TYR A 197 12.97 9.72 23.64
C TYR A 197 13.50 8.36 24.13
N SER A 198 12.93 7.28 23.60
CA SER A 198 13.35 5.90 23.93
C SER A 198 13.92 5.25 22.69
N GLU A 199 15.23 5.01 22.69
CA GLU A 199 15.91 4.25 21.63
C GLU A 199 15.30 2.85 21.45
N LYS A 200 14.82 2.23 22.54
CA LYS A 200 14.10 0.94 22.47
C LYS A 200 12.81 1.02 21.63
N ILE A 201 12.10 2.15 21.67
CA ILE A 201 10.88 2.34 20.87
C ILE A 201 11.25 2.56 19.40
N LEU A 202 12.31 3.33 19.13
CA LEU A 202 12.83 3.55 17.78
C LEU A 202 13.30 2.24 17.15
N GLU A 203 14.06 1.43 17.88
CA GLU A 203 14.57 0.13 17.42
C GLU A 203 13.43 -0.84 17.03
N ARG A 204 12.34 -0.89 17.82
CA ARG A 204 11.15 -1.68 17.50
C ARG A 204 10.45 -1.26 16.20
N HIS A 205 10.69 -0.03 15.74
CA HIS A 205 10.20 0.50 14.47
C HIS A 205 11.27 0.49 13.37
N GLY A 206 12.40 -0.18 13.61
CA GLY A 206 13.51 -0.29 12.67
C GLY A 206 14.29 1.01 12.50
N ILE A 207 14.29 1.89 13.52
CA ILE A 207 15.06 3.13 13.54
C ILE A 207 16.18 2.95 14.57
N SER A 208 17.43 2.92 14.11
CA SER A 208 18.59 2.80 14.99
C SER A 208 19.13 4.18 15.34
N VAL A 209 19.52 4.39 16.59
CA VAL A 209 20.22 5.61 17.02
C VAL A 209 21.67 5.26 17.35
N THR A 210 22.60 6.11 16.92
CA THR A 210 24.02 6.00 17.26
C THR A 210 24.48 7.32 17.82
N THR A 211 24.99 7.31 19.04
CA THR A 211 25.54 8.52 19.67
C THR A 211 26.99 8.72 19.26
N VAL A 212 27.34 9.95 18.91
CA VAL A 212 28.72 10.39 18.66
C VAL A 212 29.05 11.45 19.69
N ASP A 213 30.21 11.33 20.33
CA ASP A 213 30.62 12.31 21.31
C ASP A 213 30.90 13.66 20.64
N LEU A 214 30.50 14.75 21.31
CA LEU A 214 30.70 16.10 20.75
C LEU A 214 32.18 16.42 20.58
N SER A 215 33.06 15.90 21.43
CA SER A 215 34.51 16.12 21.34
C SER A 215 35.11 15.52 20.06
N GLU A 216 34.59 14.38 19.57
CA GLU A 216 35.03 13.79 18.30
C GLU A 216 34.69 14.67 17.09
N ILE A 217 33.53 15.32 17.11
CA ILE A 217 33.11 16.23 16.04
C ILE A 217 33.94 17.51 16.07
N ILE A 218 34.16 18.09 17.25
CA ILE A 218 35.00 19.28 17.42
C ILE A 218 36.45 18.99 17.01
N GLY A 219 36.99 17.84 17.40
CA GLY A 219 38.36 17.44 17.06
C GLY A 219 38.60 17.22 15.56
N LYS A 220 37.56 16.89 14.78
CA LYS A 220 37.64 16.78 13.31
C LYS A 220 37.40 18.09 12.58
N ALA A 221 36.75 19.06 13.23
CA ALA A 221 36.41 20.35 12.62
C ALA A 221 37.55 21.37 12.72
N ASN A 222 38.47 21.17 13.67
CA ASN A 222 39.71 21.95 13.84
C ASN A 222 40.88 21.28 13.09
#